data_AF-A0A849Z2E8-F1
#
_entry.id   AF-A0A849Z2E8-F1
#
_cell.length_a   1.000
_cell.length_b   1.000
_cell.length_c   1.000
_cell.angle_alpha   90.00
_cell.angle_beta   90.00
_cell.angle_gamma   90.00
#
_symmetry.space_group_name_H-M   'P 1'
#
loop_
_entity.id
_entity.type
_entity.pdbx_description
1 polymer ?
#
loop_
_entity_poly.entity_id
_entity_poly.type
_entity_poly.pdbx_seq_one_letter_code
_entity_poly.pdbx_strand_id
1 'polypeptide(L)'
;MKAHTALPVMLAAALVACGDPAPTADKAASASPSSSGPAASTASAAPRQPADIEPVYPKVAGPPHPLAERMCRAVQSKPAARKAECCGDAAPAMMLPERECIRMLSFAVADGSITIDEKALAACEAETEKRLEGCGWVGLTPPSTPAACQGFLVGTLTESKACRSSLECEKDLRCYGLSATQKGKCAPARPAGAICGTGGDPLAAIARQNDVDSTHKECVGHCKQTRCNDDPPPPREAPIERKPEGEACSSDGECFGRCDIPKDAKSGSCIKQCRLEKPVDIVGRPSASASAVPRSTR
;
A
#
# COMPACT_ATOMS: atom_id res chain seq x y z
N MET A 1 -7.49 24.27 48.89
CA MET A 1 -8.12 25.10 47.84
C MET A 1 -7.21 26.27 47.54
N LYS A 2 -6.37 26.18 46.50
CA LYS A 2 -5.59 27.31 45.98
C LYS A 2 -5.80 27.35 44.47
N ALA A 3 -6.55 28.35 44.04
CA ALA A 3 -6.82 28.65 42.64
C ALA A 3 -5.60 29.35 42.04
N HIS A 4 -5.08 28.81 40.94
CA HIS A 4 -4.11 29.51 40.10
C HIS A 4 -4.75 29.74 38.73
N THR A 5 -5.25 30.96 38.58
CA THR A 5 -5.63 31.59 37.32
C THR A 5 -4.36 32.00 36.60
N ALA A 6 -4.14 31.52 35.37
CA ALA A 6 -3.14 32.08 34.46
C ALA A 6 -3.77 32.20 33.06
N LEU A 7 -3.82 33.44 32.60
CA LEU A 7 -4.35 33.91 31.32
C LEU A 7 -3.41 33.56 30.14
N PRO A 8 -3.91 33.66 28.89
CA PRO A 8 -3.27 33.13 27.69
C PRO A 8 -2.24 34.09 27.08
N VAL A 9 -1.19 33.53 26.49
CA VAL A 9 -0.32 34.25 25.55
C VAL A 9 -0.79 33.92 24.14
N MET A 10 -1.45 34.90 23.53
CA MET A 10 -1.66 34.99 22.08
C MET A 10 -0.32 35.27 21.40
N LEU A 11 0.13 34.39 20.50
CA LEU A 11 1.18 34.71 19.54
C LEU A 11 0.59 34.74 18.14
N ALA A 12 0.79 35.88 17.49
CA ALA A 12 0.17 36.28 16.24
C ALA A 12 1.03 36.00 15.01
N ALA A 13 0.32 35.97 13.88
CA ALA A 13 0.71 36.38 12.53
C ALA A 13 1.57 35.43 11.69
N ALA A 14 0.87 34.83 10.73
CA ALA A 14 1.37 34.16 9.55
C ALA A 14 1.98 35.14 8.54
N LEU A 15 3.10 34.75 7.92
CA LEU A 15 3.56 35.27 6.64
C LEU A 15 3.38 34.15 5.60
N VAL A 16 2.34 34.30 4.78
CA VAL A 16 2.07 33.50 3.59
C VAL A 16 2.96 34.03 2.46
N ALA A 17 3.92 33.24 2.01
CA ALA A 17 4.65 33.49 0.77
C ALA A 17 3.97 32.71 -0.36
N CYS A 18 3.34 33.43 -1.29
CA CYS A 18 2.84 32.88 -2.56
C CYS A 18 4.05 32.57 -3.46
N GLY A 19 4.21 31.30 -3.87
CA GLY A 19 5.16 30.87 -4.89
C GLY A 19 4.47 30.68 -6.24
N ASP A 20 5.10 31.18 -7.30
CA ASP A 20 4.65 31.15 -8.69
C ASP A 20 4.42 29.75 -9.28
N PRO A 21 3.45 29.59 -10.21
CA PRO A 21 3.25 28.35 -10.95
C PRO A 21 4.36 28.09 -11.99
N ALA A 22 4.88 26.87 -12.01
CA ALA A 22 5.84 26.40 -12.98
C ALA A 22 5.23 26.24 -14.39
N PRO A 23 6.00 26.42 -15.48
CA PRO A 23 5.53 26.29 -16.85
C PRO A 23 5.23 24.83 -17.22
N THR A 24 4.09 24.64 -17.90
CA THR A 24 3.66 23.38 -18.52
C THR A 24 4.54 23.04 -19.71
N ALA A 25 5.19 21.86 -19.68
CA ALA A 25 5.92 21.31 -20.81
C ALA A 25 4.99 20.50 -21.71
N ASP A 26 4.96 20.87 -23.00
CA ASP A 26 4.26 20.17 -24.07
C ASP A 26 4.79 18.75 -24.27
N LYS A 27 3.87 17.79 -24.36
CA LYS A 27 4.12 16.36 -24.51
C LYS A 27 4.17 16.00 -25.99
N ALA A 28 5.36 15.88 -26.56
CA ALA A 28 5.56 15.34 -27.90
C ALA A 28 5.33 13.82 -27.92
N ALA A 29 4.39 13.36 -28.76
CA ALA A 29 4.12 11.96 -29.01
C ALA A 29 5.24 11.32 -29.87
N SER A 30 5.87 10.25 -29.37
CA SER A 30 6.75 9.39 -30.16
C SER A 30 5.97 8.21 -30.70
N ALA A 31 5.87 8.12 -32.03
CA ALA A 31 5.36 6.96 -32.74
C ALA A 31 6.46 5.88 -32.84
N SER A 32 6.12 4.64 -32.51
CA SER A 32 6.98 3.47 -32.76
C SER A 32 6.53 2.75 -34.04
N PRO A 33 7.47 2.18 -34.82
CA PRO A 33 7.16 1.48 -36.06
C PRO A 33 6.64 0.05 -35.82
N SER A 34 5.59 -0.29 -36.57
CA SER A 34 4.96 -1.62 -36.61
C SER A 34 5.83 -2.63 -37.37
N SER A 35 6.09 -3.78 -36.75
CA SER A 35 6.67 -4.96 -37.38
C SER A 35 5.57 -5.93 -37.82
N SER A 36 5.52 -6.21 -39.12
CA SER A 36 4.59 -7.14 -39.77
C SER A 36 4.95 -8.60 -39.47
N GLY A 37 3.98 -9.37 -38.95
CA GLY A 37 4.03 -10.84 -38.79
C GLY A 37 2.79 -11.51 -39.41
N PRO A 38 2.87 -12.81 -39.77
CA PRO A 38 2.07 -13.41 -40.83
C PRO A 38 0.63 -13.80 -40.44
N ALA A 39 -0.18 -13.95 -41.49
CA ALA A 39 -1.63 -14.08 -41.53
C ALA A 39 -2.25 -15.16 -40.61
N ALA A 40 -3.24 -14.74 -39.82
CA ALA A 40 -4.14 -15.59 -39.06
C ALA A 40 -5.55 -15.57 -39.66
N SER A 41 -6.22 -16.73 -39.58
CA SER A 41 -7.56 -17.04 -40.07
C SER A 41 -8.62 -15.98 -39.76
N THR A 42 -9.39 -15.66 -40.80
CA THR A 42 -10.60 -14.82 -40.80
C THR A 42 -11.77 -15.52 -40.09
N ALA A 43 -11.73 -15.59 -38.76
CA ALA A 43 -12.95 -15.75 -37.97
C ALA A 43 -13.60 -14.37 -37.82
N SER A 44 -14.81 -14.24 -38.39
CA SER A 44 -15.59 -12.99 -38.44
C SER A 44 -15.83 -12.45 -37.04
N ALA A 45 -15.03 -11.47 -36.63
CA ALA A 45 -15.16 -10.78 -35.36
C ALA A 45 -16.26 -9.73 -35.49
N ALA A 46 -17.43 -10.03 -34.91
CA ALA A 46 -18.43 -8.99 -34.66
C ALA A 46 -17.78 -7.84 -33.87
N PRO A 47 -18.10 -6.56 -34.17
CA PRO A 47 -17.53 -5.42 -33.45
C PRO A 47 -17.84 -5.57 -31.95
N ARG A 48 -16.81 -5.85 -31.13
CA ARG A 48 -16.93 -5.77 -29.68
C ARG A 48 -17.10 -4.29 -29.36
N GLN A 49 -18.29 -3.90 -28.91
CA GLN A 49 -18.45 -2.59 -28.31
C GLN A 49 -17.44 -2.46 -27.16
N PRO A 50 -16.77 -1.31 -27.01
CA PRO A 50 -15.90 -1.09 -25.86
C PRO A 50 -16.77 -1.21 -24.62
N ALA A 51 -16.62 -2.31 -23.88
CA ALA A 51 -17.27 -2.45 -22.59
C ALA A 51 -16.65 -1.40 -21.68
N ASP A 52 -17.47 -0.48 -21.18
CA ASP A 52 -17.03 0.52 -20.22
C ASP A 52 -16.37 -0.19 -19.02
N ILE A 53 -15.09 0.08 -18.82
CA ILE A 53 -14.31 -0.53 -17.75
C ILE A 53 -14.71 0.13 -16.43
N GLU A 54 -15.57 -0.54 -15.67
CA GLU A 54 -15.98 -0.08 -14.35
C GLU A 54 -15.06 -0.63 -13.25
N PRO A 55 -14.67 0.21 -12.26
CA PRO A 55 -13.96 -0.25 -11.07
C PRO A 55 -14.78 -1.28 -10.27
N VAL A 56 -14.12 -2.33 -9.77
CA VAL A 56 -14.76 -3.40 -8.98
C VAL A 56 -15.50 -2.88 -7.73
N TYR A 57 -14.92 -1.85 -7.09
CA TYR A 57 -15.60 -1.05 -6.09
C TYR A 57 -16.12 0.23 -6.75
N PRO A 58 -17.44 0.41 -6.89
CA PRO A 58 -17.99 1.63 -7.46
C PRO A 58 -17.86 2.81 -6.49
N LYS A 59 -18.14 4.01 -6.97
CA LYS A 59 -18.22 5.20 -6.12
C LYS A 59 -19.46 5.08 -5.23
N VAL A 60 -19.27 5.22 -3.91
CA VAL A 60 -20.39 5.25 -2.95
C VAL A 60 -21.09 6.60 -3.06
N ALA A 61 -22.41 6.60 -3.14
CA ALA A 61 -23.21 7.81 -2.98
C ALA A 61 -23.44 8.07 -1.48
N GLY A 62 -23.21 9.29 -1.03
CA GLY A 62 -23.41 9.70 0.36
C GLY A 62 -22.11 9.87 1.16
N PRO A 63 -22.22 10.22 2.46
CA PRO A 63 -21.06 10.39 3.32
C PRO A 63 -20.34 9.07 3.57
N PRO A 64 -19.01 9.10 3.83
CA PRO A 64 -18.24 7.91 4.19
C PRO A 64 -18.72 7.28 5.51
N HIS A 65 -18.52 5.97 5.66
CA HIS A 65 -18.88 5.26 6.88
C HIS A 65 -17.92 5.64 8.02
N PRO A 66 -18.40 6.04 9.21
CA PRO A 66 -17.54 6.58 10.27
C PRO A 66 -16.51 5.58 10.79
N LEU A 67 -16.85 4.29 10.91
CA LEU A 67 -15.88 3.27 11.30
C LEU A 67 -14.81 3.02 10.22
N ALA A 68 -15.15 3.20 8.94
CA ALA A 68 -14.17 3.08 7.86
C ALA A 68 -13.16 4.23 7.90
N GLU A 69 -13.61 5.46 8.15
CA GLU A 69 -12.73 6.63 8.34
C GLU A 69 -11.76 6.43 9.50
N ARG A 70 -12.28 6.02 10.66
CA ARG A 70 -11.48 5.73 11.86
C ARG A 70 -10.39 4.70 11.56
N MET A 71 -10.78 3.58 10.96
CA MET A 71 -9.86 2.51 10.61
C MET A 71 -8.78 2.95 9.62
N CYS A 72 -9.16 3.56 8.49
CA CYS A 72 -8.21 3.99 7.47
C CYS A 72 -7.24 5.05 8.01
N ARG A 73 -7.72 5.95 8.87
CA ARG A 73 -6.87 6.90 9.58
C ARG A 73 -5.87 6.19 10.48
N ALA A 74 -6.30 5.21 11.26
CA ALA A 74 -5.44 4.45 12.15
C ALA A 74 -4.31 3.73 11.38
N VAL A 75 -4.63 3.01 10.30
CA VAL A 75 -3.64 2.18 9.60
C VAL A 75 -2.84 2.91 8.52
N GLN A 76 -3.33 4.03 7.97
CA GLN A 76 -2.66 4.78 6.90
C GLN A 76 -2.16 6.15 7.37
N SER A 77 -3.09 7.05 7.69
CA SER A 77 -2.75 8.48 7.83
C SER A 77 -2.07 8.83 9.14
N LYS A 78 -2.39 8.14 10.24
CA LYS A 78 -1.72 8.35 11.53
C LYS A 78 -0.23 7.97 11.45
N PRO A 79 0.17 6.79 10.93
CA PRO A 79 1.59 6.50 10.66
C PRO A 79 2.24 7.51 9.71
N ALA A 80 1.55 7.93 8.64
CA ALA A 80 2.11 8.88 7.68
C ALA A 80 2.37 10.26 8.30
N ALA A 81 1.41 10.80 9.05
CA ALA A 81 1.54 12.08 9.76
C ALA A 81 2.66 12.02 10.79
N ARG A 82 2.70 10.97 11.62
CA ARG A 82 3.77 10.78 12.60
C ARG A 82 5.14 10.63 11.96
N LYS A 83 5.24 10.01 10.78
CA LYS A 83 6.49 9.93 10.02
C LYS A 83 6.93 11.31 9.54
N ALA A 84 6.00 12.13 9.04
CA ALA A 84 6.29 13.49 8.60
C ALA A 84 6.80 14.36 9.76
N GLU A 85 6.13 14.30 10.92
CA GLU A 85 6.55 15.01 12.14
C GLU A 85 7.97 14.61 12.58
N CYS A 86 8.26 13.30 12.60
CA CYS A 86 9.59 12.79 12.94
C CYS A 86 10.68 13.16 11.93
N CYS A 87 10.30 13.55 10.71
CA CYS A 87 11.21 13.86 9.61
C CYS A 87 11.18 15.34 9.19
N GLY A 88 10.54 16.21 9.97
CA GLY A 88 10.45 17.65 9.67
C GLY A 88 9.80 17.95 8.32
N ASP A 89 8.67 17.29 8.03
CA ASP A 89 7.87 17.45 6.80
C ASP A 89 8.57 17.06 5.48
N ALA A 90 9.78 16.50 5.55
CA ALA A 90 10.52 16.04 4.37
C ALA A 90 10.01 14.70 3.79
N ALA A 91 9.05 14.04 4.45
CA ALA A 91 8.50 12.78 4.00
C ALA A 91 7.49 13.03 2.86
N PRO A 92 7.67 12.45 1.65
CA PRO A 92 6.71 12.61 0.58
C PRO A 92 5.36 12.05 1.03
N ALA A 93 4.33 12.88 0.94
CA ALA A 93 2.97 12.51 1.25
C ALA A 93 2.44 11.58 0.14
N MET A 94 2.78 10.29 0.20
CA MET A 94 2.03 9.26 -0.54
C MET A 94 0.66 9.07 0.14
N MET A 95 -0.19 10.10 0.00
CA MET A 95 -1.49 10.29 0.66
C MET A 95 -2.66 9.59 -0.05
N LEU A 96 -2.39 8.87 -1.14
CA LEU A 96 -3.43 8.17 -1.89
C LEU A 96 -4.13 6.99 -1.16
N PRO A 97 -3.53 6.27 -0.19
CA PRO A 97 -4.18 5.07 0.32
C PRO A 97 -5.37 5.34 1.26
N GLU A 98 -5.43 6.47 1.98
CA GLU A 98 -6.53 6.70 2.94
C GLU A 98 -7.88 6.91 2.23
N ARG A 99 -7.93 7.80 1.23
CA ARG A 99 -9.20 8.09 0.52
C ARG A 99 -9.77 6.84 -0.15
N GLU A 100 -8.90 6.06 -0.78
CA GLU A 100 -9.31 4.83 -1.45
C GLU A 100 -9.68 3.73 -0.42
N CYS A 101 -8.99 3.66 0.72
CA CYS A 101 -9.35 2.80 1.84
C CYS A 101 -10.78 3.12 2.33
N ILE A 102 -11.06 4.41 2.60
CA ILE A 102 -12.36 4.88 3.09
C ILE A 102 -13.45 4.52 2.09
N ARG A 103 -13.20 4.77 0.80
CA ARG A 103 -14.16 4.51 -0.27
C ARG A 103 -14.50 3.03 -0.38
N MET A 104 -13.50 2.15 -0.43
CA MET A 104 -13.70 0.70 -0.58
C MET A 104 -14.39 0.10 0.65
N LEU A 105 -13.95 0.47 1.86
CA LEU A 105 -14.56 -0.04 3.10
C LEU A 105 -15.97 0.50 3.31
N SER A 106 -16.21 1.79 3.05
CA SER A 106 -17.56 2.35 3.16
C SER A 106 -18.52 1.65 2.19
N PHE A 107 -18.04 1.35 0.97
CA PHE A 107 -18.83 0.56 0.01
C PHE A 107 -19.11 -0.84 0.57
N ALA A 108 -18.08 -1.55 1.03
CA ALA A 108 -18.21 -2.93 1.49
C ALA A 108 -19.14 -3.07 2.71
N VAL A 109 -19.11 -2.10 3.63
CA VAL A 109 -20.04 -2.01 4.77
C VAL A 109 -21.46 -1.69 4.29
N ALA A 110 -21.62 -0.71 3.39
CA ALA A 110 -22.95 -0.32 2.88
C ALA A 110 -23.63 -1.43 2.05
N ASP A 111 -22.85 -2.21 1.28
CA ASP A 111 -23.30 -3.39 0.53
C ASP A 111 -23.50 -4.62 1.45
N GLY A 112 -23.21 -4.50 2.75
CA GLY A 112 -23.37 -5.56 3.75
C GLY A 112 -22.39 -6.72 3.61
N SER A 113 -21.37 -6.60 2.75
CA SER A 113 -20.36 -7.63 2.47
C SER A 113 -19.32 -7.80 3.60
N ILE A 114 -19.19 -6.79 4.47
CA ILE A 114 -18.38 -6.86 5.68
C ILE A 114 -19.10 -6.16 6.84
N THR A 115 -18.68 -6.50 8.05
CA THR A 115 -18.93 -5.71 9.27
C THR A 115 -17.59 -5.34 9.91
N ILE A 116 -17.59 -4.27 10.71
CA ILE A 116 -16.40 -3.79 11.44
C ILE A 116 -16.65 -3.99 12.94
N ASP A 117 -15.84 -4.82 13.59
CA ASP A 117 -15.85 -4.95 15.05
C ASP A 117 -15.25 -3.68 15.67
N GLU A 118 -16.13 -2.85 16.26
CA GLU A 118 -15.74 -1.56 16.85
C GLU A 118 -14.79 -1.71 18.05
N LYS A 119 -14.95 -2.77 18.84
CA LYS A 119 -14.09 -3.02 20.01
C LYS A 119 -12.69 -3.41 19.57
N ALA A 120 -12.58 -4.28 18.57
CA ALA A 120 -11.30 -4.67 18.00
C ALA A 120 -10.64 -3.49 17.25
N LEU A 121 -11.42 -2.66 16.56
CA LEU A 121 -10.92 -1.41 15.97
C LEU A 121 -10.33 -0.46 17.03
N ALA A 122 -11.00 -0.28 18.18
CA ALA A 122 -10.47 0.55 19.25
C ALA A 122 -9.14 0.01 19.81
N ALA A 123 -8.99 -1.32 19.92
CA ALA A 123 -7.73 -1.95 20.30
C ALA A 123 -6.62 -1.71 19.26
N CYS A 124 -6.96 -1.79 17.97
CA CYS A 124 -6.06 -1.45 16.87
C CYS A 124 -5.58 0.01 16.95
N GLU A 125 -6.48 0.96 17.18
CA GLU A 125 -6.17 2.38 17.31
C GLU A 125 -5.17 2.63 18.45
N ALA A 126 -5.42 2.03 19.62
CA ALA A 126 -4.57 2.16 20.80
C ALA A 126 -3.18 1.56 20.60
N GLU A 127 -3.08 0.35 20.04
CA GLU A 127 -1.79 -0.29 19.80
C GLU A 127 -1.00 0.42 18.69
N THR A 128 -1.69 0.97 17.68
CA THR A 128 -1.06 1.80 16.65
C THR A 128 -0.50 3.08 17.27
N GLU A 129 -1.24 3.74 18.14
CA GLU A 129 -0.76 4.94 18.84
C GLU A 129 0.50 4.65 19.64
N LYS A 130 0.45 3.63 20.50
CA LYS A 130 1.59 3.18 21.30
C LYS A 130 2.81 2.88 20.46
N ARG A 131 2.62 2.23 19.31
CA ARG A 131 3.73 1.86 18.42
C ARG A 131 4.33 3.02 17.64
N LEU A 132 3.58 4.11 17.50
CA LEU A 132 4.04 5.35 16.87
C LEU A 132 4.58 6.38 17.87
N GLU A 133 4.74 5.99 19.15
CA GLU A 133 5.41 6.80 20.17
C GLU A 133 6.89 7.00 19.82
N GLY A 134 7.36 8.23 19.97
CA GLY A 134 8.69 8.63 19.54
C GLY A 134 8.92 8.48 18.03
N CYS A 135 10.20 8.39 17.64
CA CYS A 135 10.62 8.35 16.23
C CYS A 135 11.55 7.16 15.90
N GLY A 136 11.75 6.22 16.83
CA GLY A 136 12.65 5.07 16.62
C GLY A 136 12.15 4.07 15.57
N TRP A 137 10.85 4.06 15.30
CA TRP A 137 10.21 3.21 14.29
C TRP A 137 10.36 3.74 12.85
N VAL A 138 10.83 4.98 12.67
CA VAL A 138 10.94 5.61 11.34
C VAL A 138 12.09 4.98 10.56
N GLY A 139 11.73 4.33 9.46
CA GLY A 139 12.67 3.62 8.59
C GLY A 139 12.29 3.64 7.11
N LEU A 140 13.04 2.86 6.32
CA LEU A 140 12.78 2.61 4.90
C LEU A 140 11.41 1.97 4.70
N THR A 141 11.13 0.94 5.50
CA THR A 141 9.87 0.20 5.47
C THR A 141 8.91 0.77 6.49
N PRO A 142 7.61 0.89 6.16
CA PRO A 142 6.61 1.20 7.17
C PRO A 142 6.65 0.15 8.28
N PRO A 143 6.38 0.53 9.53
CA PRO A 143 6.37 -0.42 10.62
C PRO A 143 5.20 -1.39 10.39
N SER A 144 5.37 -2.68 10.70
CA SER A 144 4.36 -3.71 10.44
C SER A 144 3.01 -3.39 11.10
N THR A 145 1.89 -3.73 10.49
CA THR A 145 0.59 -3.49 11.14
C THR A 145 0.49 -4.27 12.46
N PRO A 146 0.03 -3.68 13.58
CA PRO A 146 -0.12 -4.39 14.84
C PRO A 146 -1.04 -5.62 14.72
N ALA A 147 -0.83 -6.64 15.55
CA ALA A 147 -1.69 -7.82 15.59
C ALA A 147 -3.14 -7.47 15.98
N ALA A 148 -3.32 -6.50 16.88
CA ALA A 148 -4.64 -5.96 17.23
C ALA A 148 -5.40 -5.34 16.05
N CYS A 149 -4.68 -4.98 14.98
CA CYS A 149 -5.25 -4.48 13.74
C CYS A 149 -5.53 -5.58 12.71
N GLN A 150 -5.53 -6.85 13.09
CA GLN A 150 -5.90 -7.95 12.20
C GLN A 150 -7.27 -8.52 12.62
N GLY A 151 -8.09 -8.92 11.65
CA GLY A 151 -9.28 -9.74 11.88
C GLY A 151 -10.51 -9.01 12.44
N PHE A 152 -10.52 -7.68 12.52
CA PHE A 152 -11.71 -6.91 12.92
C PHE A 152 -12.68 -6.62 11.76
N LEU A 153 -12.26 -6.91 10.52
CA LEU A 153 -13.12 -6.91 9.33
C LEU A 153 -13.70 -8.33 9.21
N VAL A 154 -15.02 -8.45 9.40
CA VAL A 154 -15.71 -9.74 9.38
C VAL A 154 -16.54 -9.83 8.11
N GLY A 155 -16.14 -10.71 7.20
CA GLY A 155 -16.87 -10.99 5.97
C GLY A 155 -18.18 -11.73 6.21
N THR A 156 -19.16 -11.46 5.35
CA THR A 156 -20.53 -11.98 5.46
C THR A 156 -20.95 -12.78 4.24
N LEU A 157 -20.12 -12.82 3.19
CA LEU A 157 -20.43 -13.52 1.95
C LEU A 157 -20.15 -15.01 2.09
N THR A 158 -21.22 -15.79 1.98
CA THR A 158 -21.18 -17.26 1.98
C THR A 158 -20.51 -17.82 0.72
N GLU A 159 -20.24 -19.12 0.71
CA GLU A 159 -19.67 -19.82 -0.43
C GLU A 159 -20.44 -19.54 -1.74
N SER A 160 -19.69 -19.45 -2.84
CA SER A 160 -20.14 -19.14 -4.21
C SER A 160 -20.69 -17.72 -4.43
N LYS A 161 -20.82 -16.88 -3.40
CA LYS A 161 -21.21 -15.47 -3.57
C LYS A 161 -20.11 -14.68 -4.30
N ALA A 162 -20.55 -13.72 -5.11
CA ALA A 162 -19.64 -12.83 -5.82
C ALA A 162 -18.93 -11.90 -4.83
N CYS A 163 -17.60 -11.83 -4.89
CA CYS A 163 -16.77 -11.09 -3.95
C CYS A 163 -15.76 -10.20 -4.68
N ARG A 164 -15.24 -9.21 -3.97
CA ARG A 164 -14.22 -8.26 -4.46
C ARG A 164 -12.93 -8.33 -3.64
N SER A 165 -12.99 -9.03 -2.52
CA SER A 165 -11.90 -9.31 -1.59
C SER A 165 -12.23 -10.57 -0.80
N SER A 166 -11.21 -11.26 -0.32
CA SER A 166 -11.36 -12.40 0.59
C SER A 166 -11.90 -11.97 1.96
N LEU A 167 -11.68 -10.71 2.36
CA LEU A 167 -12.23 -10.13 3.59
C LEU A 167 -13.76 -9.97 3.54
N GLU A 168 -14.36 -10.00 2.36
CA GLU A 168 -15.82 -9.99 2.20
C GLU A 168 -16.41 -11.40 2.42
N CYS A 169 -15.61 -12.44 2.26
CA CYS A 169 -16.05 -13.82 2.44
C CYS A 169 -16.08 -14.21 3.92
N GLU A 170 -16.95 -15.14 4.28
CA GLU A 170 -16.92 -15.77 5.61
C GLU A 170 -15.55 -16.43 5.89
N LYS A 171 -15.30 -16.74 7.16
CA LYS A 171 -14.06 -17.38 7.61
C LYS A 171 -13.78 -18.66 6.81
N ASP A 172 -12.50 -18.93 6.53
CA ASP A 172 -12.01 -20.09 5.79
C ASP A 172 -12.38 -20.12 4.29
N LEU A 173 -13.08 -19.09 3.79
CA LEU A 173 -13.33 -18.87 2.36
C LEU A 173 -12.42 -17.78 1.81
N ARG A 174 -11.96 -17.93 0.56
CA ARG A 174 -11.16 -16.94 -0.15
C ARG A 174 -11.88 -16.48 -1.43
N CYS A 175 -11.63 -15.25 -1.84
CA CYS A 175 -12.18 -14.72 -3.08
C CYS A 175 -11.32 -15.14 -4.28
N TYR A 176 -11.82 -16.04 -5.13
CA TYR A 176 -11.12 -16.51 -6.33
C TYR A 176 -11.68 -15.95 -7.62
N GLY A 177 -10.81 -15.76 -8.62
CA GLY A 177 -11.20 -15.21 -9.92
C GLY A 177 -11.36 -13.69 -9.92
N LEU A 178 -10.92 -13.02 -8.85
CA LEU A 178 -10.81 -11.57 -8.80
C LEU A 178 -9.78 -11.07 -9.82
N SER A 179 -10.16 -10.06 -10.59
CA SER A 179 -9.25 -9.31 -11.46
C SER A 179 -9.53 -7.80 -11.34
N ALA A 180 -8.80 -6.97 -12.10
CA ALA A 180 -8.99 -5.52 -12.08
C ALA A 180 -10.42 -5.08 -12.46
N THR A 181 -11.16 -5.91 -13.21
CA THR A 181 -12.50 -5.57 -13.75
C THR A 181 -13.56 -6.62 -13.47
N GLN A 182 -13.21 -7.75 -12.84
CA GLN A 182 -14.15 -8.85 -12.58
C GLN A 182 -14.17 -9.21 -11.10
N LYS A 183 -15.38 -9.36 -10.57
CA LYS A 183 -15.60 -9.93 -9.23
C LYS A 183 -15.22 -11.41 -9.23
N GLY A 184 -14.66 -11.86 -8.12
CA GLY A 184 -14.42 -13.27 -7.86
C GLY A 184 -15.63 -13.97 -7.26
N LYS A 185 -15.43 -15.18 -6.74
CA LYS A 185 -16.37 -15.92 -5.91
C LYS A 185 -15.70 -16.43 -4.65
N CYS A 186 -16.43 -16.38 -3.53
CA CYS A 186 -15.98 -17.00 -2.28
C CYS A 186 -15.96 -18.52 -2.46
N ALA A 187 -14.83 -19.16 -2.20
CA ALA A 187 -14.75 -20.62 -2.17
C ALA A 187 -13.72 -21.09 -1.12
N PRO A 188 -13.73 -22.37 -0.73
CA PRO A 188 -12.74 -22.92 0.20
C PRO A 188 -11.30 -22.85 -0.33
N ALA A 189 -10.34 -23.11 0.56
CA ALA A 189 -8.94 -23.26 0.20
C ALA A 189 -8.74 -24.32 -0.92
N ARG A 190 -7.84 -24.05 -1.86
CA ARG A 190 -7.61 -24.94 -3.01
C ARG A 190 -6.84 -26.21 -2.60
N PRO A 191 -7.14 -27.37 -3.23
CA PRO A 191 -6.37 -28.59 -3.01
C PRO A 191 -4.96 -28.49 -3.60
N ALA A 192 -4.07 -29.41 -3.23
CA ALA A 192 -2.74 -29.51 -3.84
C ALA A 192 -2.79 -29.61 -5.38
N GLY A 193 -1.76 -29.05 -6.02
CA GLY A 193 -1.62 -28.97 -7.47
C GLY A 193 -2.41 -27.82 -8.12
N ALA A 194 -3.39 -27.23 -7.43
CA ALA A 194 -4.09 -26.05 -7.93
C ALA A 194 -3.15 -24.84 -8.05
N ILE A 195 -3.46 -23.91 -8.95
CA ILE A 195 -2.71 -22.65 -9.11
C ILE A 195 -2.93 -21.78 -7.87
N CYS A 196 -1.92 -21.04 -7.42
CA CYS A 196 -2.02 -20.07 -6.33
C CYS A 196 -1.08 -18.87 -6.55
N GLY A 197 -1.20 -17.83 -5.70
CA GLY A 197 -0.34 -16.65 -5.73
C GLY A 197 -0.56 -15.73 -6.94
N THR A 198 -1.70 -15.87 -7.62
CA THR A 198 -1.98 -15.14 -8.87
C THR A 198 -2.78 -13.86 -8.67
N GLY A 199 -3.36 -13.65 -7.49
CA GLY A 199 -4.23 -12.51 -7.21
C GLY A 199 -3.78 -11.73 -5.97
N GLY A 200 -3.78 -10.41 -6.09
CA GLY A 200 -3.73 -9.53 -4.93
C GLY A 200 -5.13 -9.36 -4.34
N ASP A 201 -5.22 -9.18 -3.03
CA ASP A 201 -6.46 -8.83 -2.35
C ASP A 201 -6.48 -7.30 -2.11
N PRO A 202 -7.22 -6.53 -2.93
CA PRO A 202 -7.11 -5.07 -2.92
C PRO A 202 -7.61 -4.47 -1.61
N LEU A 203 -8.70 -5.00 -1.04
CA LEU A 203 -9.22 -4.51 0.22
C LEU A 203 -8.27 -4.89 1.36
N ALA A 204 -7.73 -6.11 1.40
CA ALA A 204 -6.76 -6.49 2.42
C ALA A 204 -5.48 -5.66 2.34
N ALA A 205 -4.96 -5.40 1.14
CA ALA A 205 -3.79 -4.57 0.92
C ALA A 205 -4.02 -3.14 1.43
N ILE A 206 -5.15 -2.52 1.06
CA ILE A 206 -5.43 -1.14 1.44
C ILE A 206 -5.84 -0.98 2.91
N ALA A 207 -6.44 -2.02 3.48
CA ALA A 207 -6.79 -2.11 4.90
C ALA A 207 -5.62 -2.58 5.78
N ARG A 208 -4.46 -2.89 5.17
CA ARG A 208 -3.28 -3.49 5.81
C ARG A 208 -3.59 -4.74 6.65
N GLN A 209 -4.53 -5.55 6.19
CA GLN A 209 -4.83 -6.89 6.72
C GLN A 209 -3.81 -7.88 6.15
N ASN A 210 -2.57 -7.81 6.65
CA ASN A 210 -1.45 -8.60 6.14
C ASN A 210 -1.57 -10.09 6.47
N ASP A 211 -2.45 -10.46 7.40
CA ASP A 211 -2.67 -11.85 7.80
C ASP A 211 -3.92 -12.47 7.17
N VAL A 212 -4.43 -11.89 6.07
CA VAL A 212 -5.60 -12.43 5.35
C VAL A 212 -5.44 -13.91 4.99
N ASP A 213 -4.22 -14.38 4.73
CA ASP A 213 -3.96 -15.78 4.39
C ASP A 213 -4.07 -16.73 5.60
N SER A 214 -4.08 -16.23 6.85
CA SER A 214 -4.29 -17.07 8.03
C SER A 214 -5.77 -17.40 8.24
N THR A 215 -6.67 -16.49 7.89
CA THR A 215 -8.13 -16.63 8.03
C THR A 215 -8.85 -16.97 6.74
N HIS A 216 -8.25 -16.70 5.58
CA HIS A 216 -8.79 -16.94 4.24
C HIS A 216 -7.75 -17.65 3.35
N LYS A 217 -7.33 -18.84 3.78
CA LYS A 217 -6.26 -19.61 3.13
C LYS A 217 -6.51 -19.82 1.63
N GLU A 218 -5.47 -19.59 0.81
CA GLU A 218 -5.52 -19.88 -0.63
C GLU A 218 -5.39 -21.38 -0.94
N CYS A 219 -4.63 -22.10 -0.13
CA CYS A 219 -4.36 -23.52 -0.28
C CYS A 219 -4.66 -24.25 1.02
N VAL A 220 -5.07 -25.53 0.94
CA VAL A 220 -5.25 -26.39 2.12
C VAL A 220 -3.93 -26.47 2.93
N GLY A 221 -2.79 -26.64 2.24
CA GLY A 221 -1.45 -26.50 2.80
C GLY A 221 -0.87 -25.09 2.58
N HIS A 222 0.07 -24.93 1.64
CA HIS A 222 0.67 -23.63 1.33
C HIS A 222 0.92 -23.41 -0.17
N CYS A 223 1.06 -22.14 -0.56
CA CYS A 223 1.42 -21.77 -1.92
C CYS A 223 2.94 -21.79 -2.10
N LYS A 224 3.47 -22.61 -3.01
CA LYS A 224 4.89 -22.68 -3.37
C LYS A 224 5.03 -22.73 -4.89
N GLN A 225 5.82 -21.80 -5.43
CA GLN A 225 6.06 -21.67 -6.87
C GLN A 225 4.74 -21.67 -7.69
N THR A 226 3.76 -20.87 -7.27
CA THR A 226 2.44 -20.74 -7.92
C THR A 226 1.56 -22.01 -7.89
N ARG A 227 1.90 -23.00 -7.07
CA ARG A 227 1.09 -24.21 -6.87
C ARG A 227 0.80 -24.46 -5.39
N CYS A 228 -0.41 -24.91 -5.10
CA CYS A 228 -0.75 -25.41 -3.78
C CYS A 228 -0.02 -26.73 -3.52
N ASN A 229 0.56 -26.86 -2.34
CA ASN A 229 1.23 -28.07 -1.85
C ASN A 229 0.65 -28.44 -0.49
N ASP A 230 0.61 -29.75 -0.19
CA ASP A 230 0.07 -30.29 1.07
C ASP A 230 1.09 -30.25 2.22
N ASP A 231 2.36 -30.06 1.90
CA ASP A 231 3.41 -29.90 2.91
C ASP A 231 3.06 -28.74 3.86
N PRO A 232 3.42 -28.83 5.15
CA PRO A 232 3.28 -27.69 6.05
C PRO A 232 4.07 -26.50 5.48
N PRO A 233 3.56 -25.26 5.62
CA PRO A 233 4.36 -24.10 5.25
C PRO A 233 5.69 -24.16 6.01
N PRO A 234 6.80 -23.74 5.39
CA PRO A 234 8.05 -23.60 6.13
C PRO A 234 7.80 -22.70 7.35
N PRO A 235 8.46 -22.97 8.49
CA PRO A 235 8.34 -22.09 9.65
C PRO A 235 8.65 -20.67 9.17
N ARG A 236 7.77 -19.71 9.50
CA ARG A 236 8.06 -18.30 9.23
C ARG A 236 9.36 -18.00 9.98
N GLU A 237 10.39 -17.59 9.26
CA GLU A 237 11.61 -17.10 9.90
C GLU A 237 11.20 -16.00 10.88
N ALA A 238 11.76 -16.07 12.10
CA ALA A 238 11.48 -15.05 13.09
C ALA A 238 11.82 -13.68 12.46
N PRO A 239 10.98 -12.65 12.65
CA PRO A 239 11.31 -11.31 12.19
C PRO A 239 12.72 -10.97 12.69
N ILE A 240 13.61 -10.58 11.79
CA ILE A 240 14.94 -10.10 12.17
C ILE A 240 14.71 -8.89 13.07
N GLU A 241 15.15 -9.00 14.33
CA GLU A 241 15.08 -7.89 15.27
C GLU A 241 16.01 -6.78 14.76
N ARG A 242 15.40 -5.69 14.29
CA ARG A 242 16.13 -4.55 13.76
C ARG A 242 16.61 -3.68 14.92
N LYS A 243 17.84 -3.23 14.83
CA LYS A 243 18.52 -2.38 15.80
C LYS A 243 18.04 -0.92 15.69
N PRO A 244 17.89 -0.22 16.83
CA PRO A 244 17.55 1.20 16.87
C PRO A 244 18.70 2.09 16.41
N GLU A 245 18.41 3.38 16.26
CA GLU A 245 19.41 4.40 15.93
C GLU A 245 20.57 4.42 16.93
N GLY A 246 21.80 4.57 16.41
CA GLY A 246 23.04 4.63 17.19
C GLY A 246 23.71 3.28 17.43
N GLU A 247 23.00 2.17 17.29
CA GLU A 247 23.58 0.83 17.49
C GLU A 247 24.50 0.40 16.35
N ALA A 248 25.51 -0.41 16.67
CA ALA A 248 26.47 -0.91 15.71
C ALA A 248 25.81 -1.90 14.73
N CYS A 249 26.12 -1.77 13.43
CA CYS A 249 25.55 -2.57 12.35
C CYS A 249 26.60 -2.98 11.33
N SER A 250 26.35 -4.09 10.62
CA SER A 250 27.21 -4.53 9.51
C SER A 250 26.51 -4.45 8.14
N SER A 251 25.19 -4.31 8.12
CA SER A 251 24.39 -4.17 6.91
C SER A 251 23.08 -3.43 7.19
N ASP A 252 22.46 -2.89 6.15
CA ASP A 252 21.16 -2.18 6.25
C ASP A 252 20.04 -3.06 6.80
N GLY A 253 20.11 -4.38 6.56
CA GLY A 253 19.12 -5.33 7.07
C GLY A 253 19.05 -5.43 8.59
N GLU A 254 20.11 -5.00 9.28
CA GLU A 254 20.16 -4.95 10.74
C GLU A 254 19.48 -3.71 11.33
N CYS A 255 19.18 -2.67 10.54
CA CYS A 255 18.68 -1.39 11.04
C CYS A 255 17.20 -1.16 10.66
N PHE A 256 16.49 -0.34 11.46
CA PHE A 256 15.19 0.21 11.03
C PHE A 256 15.34 1.15 9.84
N GLY A 257 16.40 1.97 9.84
CA GLY A 257 16.81 2.80 8.70
C GLY A 257 17.93 2.15 7.92
N ARG A 258 19.07 2.84 7.84
CA ARG A 258 20.26 2.42 7.10
C ARG A 258 21.43 2.23 8.06
N CYS A 259 22.37 1.37 7.69
CA CYS A 259 23.66 1.29 8.36
C CYS A 259 24.63 2.33 7.76
N ASP A 260 25.03 3.34 8.53
CA ASP A 260 26.03 4.31 8.11
C ASP A 260 27.43 3.76 8.37
N ILE A 261 27.98 3.06 7.36
CA ILE A 261 29.32 2.49 7.40
C ILE A 261 30.29 3.50 6.80
N PRO A 262 31.24 4.06 7.58
CA PRO A 262 32.28 4.92 7.06
C PRO A 262 33.07 4.24 5.94
N LYS A 263 33.58 5.03 4.99
CA LYS A 263 34.48 4.52 3.96
C LYS A 263 35.64 3.77 4.63
N ASP A 264 35.89 2.55 4.18
CA ASP A 264 36.93 1.63 4.69
C ASP A 264 36.66 0.97 6.06
N ALA A 265 35.45 1.13 6.64
CA ALA A 265 35.03 0.40 7.85
C ALA A 265 34.26 -0.90 7.51
N LYS A 266 34.32 -1.88 8.42
CA LYS A 266 33.53 -3.13 8.32
C LYS A 266 32.16 -3.05 8.99
N SER A 267 31.96 -2.04 9.84
CA SER A 267 30.75 -1.82 10.61
C SER A 267 30.48 -0.33 10.72
N GLY A 268 29.22 0.02 10.89
CA GLY A 268 28.72 1.38 11.02
C GLY A 268 27.79 1.52 12.22
N SER A 269 27.03 2.61 12.22
CA SER A 269 25.95 2.84 13.17
C SER A 269 24.61 2.97 12.45
N CYS A 270 23.55 2.43 13.03
CA CYS A 270 22.21 2.57 12.48
C CYS A 270 21.79 4.05 12.54
N ILE A 271 21.34 4.59 11.41
CA ILE A 271 20.82 5.96 11.30
C ILE A 271 19.36 5.94 10.82
N LYS A 272 18.57 6.94 11.23
CA LYS A 272 17.23 7.15 10.69
C LYS A 272 17.29 7.50 9.21
N GLN A 273 16.43 6.89 8.41
CA GLN A 273 16.28 7.26 7.01
C GLN A 273 14.96 8.01 6.80
N CYS A 274 15.03 9.32 6.99
CA CYS A 274 13.91 10.24 6.76
C CYS A 274 13.75 10.69 5.31
N ARG A 275 14.84 10.62 4.52
CA ARG A 275 14.84 10.94 3.10
C ARG A 275 14.93 9.66 2.26
N LEU A 276 14.03 9.53 1.28
CA LEU A 276 14.49 9.05 -0.02
C LEU A 276 15.56 10.05 -0.41
N GLU A 277 16.83 9.64 -0.43
CA GLU A 277 17.92 10.52 -0.86
C GLU A 277 17.44 11.22 -2.13
N LYS A 278 17.61 12.56 -2.19
CA LYS A 278 17.38 13.29 -3.45
C LYS A 278 18.06 12.43 -4.51
N PRO A 279 17.36 12.01 -5.58
CA PRO A 279 17.96 11.12 -6.58
C PRO A 279 19.32 11.72 -6.86
N VAL A 280 20.38 11.00 -6.48
CA VAL A 280 21.75 11.50 -6.63
C VAL A 280 21.77 11.95 -8.07
N ASP A 281 21.93 13.26 -8.30
CA ASP A 281 22.00 13.77 -9.66
C ASP A 281 23.04 12.88 -10.29
N ILE A 282 22.63 12.03 -11.25
CA ILE A 282 23.56 11.17 -11.98
C ILE A 282 24.27 12.14 -12.91
N VAL A 283 25.13 12.98 -12.31
CA VAL A 283 26.01 13.94 -12.94
C VAL A 283 27.01 13.07 -13.68
N GLY A 284 26.70 12.75 -14.93
CA GLY A 284 27.57 11.90 -15.72
C GLY A 284 26.97 11.18 -16.92
N ARG A 285 25.71 11.42 -17.31
CA ARG A 285 25.32 11.08 -18.70
C ARG A 285 25.57 12.32 -19.57
N PRO A 286 26.67 12.38 -20.35
CA PRO A 286 26.84 13.44 -21.33
C PRO A 286 25.63 13.37 -22.27
N SER A 287 24.86 14.45 -22.29
CA SER A 287 23.81 14.66 -23.27
C SER A 287 24.48 14.63 -24.64
N ALA A 288 24.25 13.56 -25.40
CA ALA A 288 24.77 13.44 -26.75
C ALA A 288 24.25 14.64 -27.55
N SER A 289 25.18 15.50 -27.96
CA SER A 289 24.90 16.71 -28.72
C SER A 289 24.07 16.36 -29.95
N ALA A 290 22.93 17.04 -30.10
CA ALA A 290 22.11 16.97 -31.29
C ALA A 290 22.96 17.30 -32.52
N SER A 291 23.20 16.30 -33.37
CA SER A 291 23.68 16.54 -34.73
C SER A 291 22.59 17.30 -35.48
N ALA A 292 22.93 18.52 -35.89
CA ALA A 292 22.09 19.36 -36.73
C ALA A 292 21.76 18.64 -38.04
N VAL A 293 20.47 18.47 -38.32
CA VAL A 293 19.96 18.06 -39.64
C VAL A 293 19.90 19.32 -40.51
N PRO A 294 20.62 19.40 -41.64
CA PRO A 294 20.52 20.53 -42.55
C PRO A 294 19.15 20.53 -43.24
N ARG A 295 18.44 21.67 -43.17
CA ARG A 295 17.24 21.94 -43.98
C ARG A 295 17.67 22.11 -45.44
N SER A 296 17.23 21.19 -46.29
CA SER A 296 17.27 21.34 -47.75
C SER A 296 16.17 22.30 -48.19
N THR A 297 16.54 23.44 -48.78
CA THR A 297 15.62 24.31 -49.51
C THR A 297 15.33 23.73 -50.89
N ARG A 298 14.04 23.55 -51.20
CA ARG A 298 13.48 23.54 -52.56
C ARG A 298 12.11 24.16 -52.53
#